data_AF-A0A0A3IQH4-F1
#
_entry.id   AF-A0A0A3IQH4-F1
#
_cell.length_a   1.000
_cell.length_b   1.000
_cell.length_c   1.000
_cell.angle_alpha   90.00
_cell.angle_beta   90.00
_cell.angle_gamma   90.00
#
_symmetry.space_group_name_H-M   'P 1'
#
loop_
_entity.id
_entity.type
_entity.pdbx_description
1 polymer ?
#
loop_
_entity_poly.entity_id
_entity_poly.type
_entity_poly.pdbx_seq_one_letter_code
_entity_poly.pdbx_strand_id
1 'polypeptide(L)'
;MTDEDIESFLNHENYPEYVKQYFIGFIQYCSENIEGCNFSNQYATFNDPNNETDIYTLEIFNQYYEHAKNIEVHIEKAVKYKTYAQTWVYIIMHLMNAWRSGDIIYGLPTIDFIDLSINDLSFFENNRLSKEEARLIVNQVHIKVGQMKISKTGALGQFLCLDSLVESFATAISITELHRRKHNDKLMLTSIRARGTNKIFFENNPELARFHSVKMNRTLITYFFHHVSESEGDAHLSYEAAQILRSHKDEDTTKVYIKFSNPQGTLDSMAFHICERGHFGWVYNTMINLVLHQNEQKLEDRTALIKSFSEKYKVNELETYSSFLLAERNNKESLALRLSQLPKEDLKRLIVKIFRGEMPAKTAHAQCLIYPECKSPERKSCIGCEYLIPTEYLLLSISEQIETSLYKLYNSEFDWEKEREKHFLKQMFLLMNEAIVEKGKEYVETFIDRKRIKKLFHAILIENEVKQIDNSKKS
;
A
#
# COMPACT_ATOMS: atom_id res chain seq x y z
N MET A 1 -3.59 -44.32 31.69
CA MET A 1 -4.60 -43.27 31.60
C MET A 1 -5.38 -43.55 30.33
N THR A 2 -6.69 -43.65 30.43
CA THR A 2 -7.61 -44.02 29.35
C THR A 2 -8.28 -42.77 28.78
N ASP A 3 -8.97 -42.90 27.65
CA ASP A 3 -9.76 -41.81 27.10
C ASP A 3 -10.84 -41.32 28.09
N GLU A 4 -11.45 -42.22 28.87
CA GLU A 4 -12.40 -41.86 29.93
C GLU A 4 -11.76 -41.02 31.04
N ASP A 5 -10.51 -41.32 31.42
CA ASP A 5 -9.78 -40.52 32.42
C ASP A 5 -9.50 -39.10 31.92
N ILE A 6 -9.17 -38.96 30.63
CA ILE A 6 -8.90 -37.68 29.98
C ILE A 6 -10.19 -36.86 29.89
N GLU A 7 -11.28 -37.46 29.42
CA GLU A 7 -12.58 -36.80 29.31
C GLU A 7 -13.13 -36.40 30.68
N SER A 8 -12.96 -37.24 31.71
CA SER A 8 -13.31 -36.91 33.08
C SER A 8 -12.55 -35.69 33.60
N PHE A 9 -11.25 -35.58 33.31
CA PHE A 9 -10.45 -34.41 33.67
C PHE A 9 -10.88 -33.15 32.90
N LEU A 10 -11.13 -33.26 31.60
CA LEU A 10 -11.54 -32.13 30.75
C LEU A 10 -12.95 -31.62 31.07
N ASN A 11 -13.86 -32.51 31.46
CA ASN A 11 -15.25 -32.17 31.79
C ASN A 11 -15.43 -31.69 33.25
N HIS A 12 -14.38 -31.71 34.06
CA HIS A 12 -14.46 -31.26 35.45
C HIS A 12 -14.64 -29.74 35.53
N GLU A 13 -15.75 -29.27 36.13
CA GLU A 13 -16.14 -27.84 36.14
C GLU A 13 -15.18 -26.95 36.96
N ASN A 14 -14.52 -27.51 37.98
CA ASN A 14 -13.63 -26.74 38.87
C ASN A 14 -12.22 -26.47 38.31
N TYR A 15 -11.86 -26.98 37.14
CA TYR A 15 -10.54 -26.70 36.56
C TYR A 15 -10.56 -25.49 35.63
N PRO A 16 -9.66 -24.50 35.82
CA PRO A 16 -9.55 -23.39 34.89
C PRO A 16 -9.20 -23.84 33.47
N GLU A 17 -9.72 -23.14 32.47
CA GLU A 17 -9.58 -23.50 31.05
C GLU A 17 -8.11 -23.61 30.61
N TYR A 18 -7.23 -22.73 31.12
CA TYR A 18 -5.80 -22.79 30.80
C TYR A 18 -5.15 -24.09 31.31
N VAL A 19 -5.61 -24.66 32.42
CA VAL A 19 -5.10 -25.94 32.97
C VAL A 19 -5.51 -27.09 32.05
N LYS A 20 -6.74 -27.07 31.55
CA LYS A 20 -7.24 -28.04 30.57
C LYS A 20 -6.44 -27.97 29.26
N GLN A 21 -6.10 -26.76 28.79
CA GLN A 21 -5.26 -26.56 27.60
C GLN A 21 -3.82 -27.09 27.78
N TYR A 22 -3.19 -26.83 28.93
CA TYR A 22 -1.87 -27.39 29.24
C TYR A 22 -1.91 -28.92 29.34
N PHE A 23 -2.98 -29.47 29.90
CA PHE A 23 -3.20 -30.91 29.98
C PHE A 23 -3.33 -31.53 28.58
N ILE A 24 -4.14 -30.95 27.68
CA ILE A 24 -4.25 -31.40 26.30
C ILE A 24 -2.88 -31.38 25.59
N GLY A 25 -2.11 -30.30 25.76
CA GLY A 25 -0.75 -30.20 25.19
C GLY A 25 0.21 -31.25 25.75
N PHE A 26 0.09 -31.59 27.03
CA PHE A 26 0.85 -32.67 27.66
C PHE A 26 0.45 -34.05 27.11
N ILE A 27 -0.84 -34.30 26.91
CA ILE A 27 -1.34 -35.57 26.34
C ILE A 27 -0.88 -35.75 24.90
N GLN A 28 -0.93 -34.70 24.09
CA GLN A 28 -0.41 -34.71 22.72
C GLN A 28 1.09 -35.03 22.71
N TYR A 29 1.88 -34.34 23.54
CA TYR A 29 3.31 -34.61 23.68
C TYR A 29 3.59 -36.07 24.05
N CYS A 30 2.84 -36.63 25.02
CA CYS A 30 2.98 -38.03 25.40
C CYS A 30 2.63 -38.99 24.26
N SER A 31 1.60 -38.70 23.48
CA SER A 31 1.21 -39.53 22.33
C SER A 31 2.21 -39.53 21.19
N GLU A 32 2.94 -38.42 21.01
CA GLU A 32 3.94 -38.27 19.95
C GLU A 32 5.32 -38.79 20.35
N ASN A 33 5.65 -38.77 21.65
CA ASN A 33 7.03 -38.97 22.13
C ASN A 33 7.23 -40.16 23.07
N ILE A 34 6.16 -40.86 23.49
CA ILE A 34 6.26 -42.00 24.41
C ILE A 34 5.66 -43.25 23.77
N GLU A 35 6.50 -44.26 23.55
CA GLU A 35 6.05 -45.57 23.05
C GLU A 35 5.02 -46.23 23.98
N GLY A 36 3.92 -46.70 23.39
CA GLY A 36 2.81 -47.35 24.11
C GLY A 36 1.76 -46.38 24.67
N CYS A 37 1.93 -45.07 24.48
CA CYS A 37 0.97 -44.05 24.93
C CYS A 37 0.06 -43.63 23.76
N ASN A 38 -0.86 -44.51 23.34
CA ASN A 38 -1.81 -44.23 22.26
C ASN A 38 -3.22 -44.06 22.82
N PHE A 39 -3.87 -42.96 22.44
CA PHE A 39 -5.27 -42.66 22.81
C PHE A 39 -6.17 -42.86 21.60
N SER A 40 -7.41 -43.30 21.85
CA SER A 40 -8.38 -43.58 20.78
C SER A 40 -8.97 -42.29 20.21
N ASN A 41 -9.10 -41.26 21.06
CA ASN A 41 -9.64 -39.97 20.71
C ASN A 41 -8.53 -38.95 20.40
N GLN A 42 -8.79 -38.07 19.43
CA GLN A 42 -7.93 -36.92 19.16
C GLN A 42 -8.37 -35.74 20.02
N TYR A 43 -7.57 -35.42 21.03
CA TYR A 43 -7.76 -34.24 21.86
C TYR A 43 -7.05 -33.06 21.21
N ALA A 44 -7.82 -32.12 20.67
CA ALA A 44 -7.32 -30.84 20.20
C ALA A 44 -7.77 -29.73 21.15
N THR A 45 -6.94 -28.71 21.32
CA THR A 45 -7.41 -27.45 21.90
C THR A 45 -8.39 -26.82 20.91
N PHE A 46 -9.68 -27.10 21.10
CA PHE A 46 -10.72 -26.30 20.48
C PHE A 46 -10.59 -24.90 21.08
N ASN A 47 -10.12 -23.96 20.27
CA ASN A 47 -10.46 -22.56 20.53
C ASN A 47 -11.98 -22.50 20.47
N ASP A 48 -12.60 -22.16 21.60
CA ASP A 48 -14.03 -21.96 21.73
C ASP A 48 -14.59 -21.20 20.51
N PRO A 49 -15.52 -21.81 19.73
CA PRO A 49 -16.21 -21.11 18.64
C PRO A 49 -17.04 -19.92 19.15
N ASN A 50 -17.34 -19.86 20.44
CA ASN A 50 -18.16 -18.83 21.08
C ASN A 50 -17.37 -17.65 21.67
N ASN A 51 -16.06 -17.55 21.45
CA ASN A 51 -15.52 -16.19 21.35
C ASN A 51 -16.04 -15.63 20.04
N GLU A 52 -17.20 -14.97 20.10
CA GLU A 52 -17.63 -13.98 19.11
C GLU A 52 -16.36 -13.34 18.53
N THR A 53 -16.23 -13.35 17.22
CA THR A 53 -15.14 -12.73 16.48
C THR A 53 -15.14 -11.23 16.78
N ASP A 54 -14.56 -10.88 17.92
CA ASP A 54 -14.66 -9.56 18.53
C ASP A 54 -13.90 -8.59 17.63
N ILE A 55 -14.63 -7.64 17.08
CA ILE A 55 -14.15 -6.51 16.28
C ILE A 55 -14.59 -5.23 16.99
N TYR A 56 -13.87 -4.13 16.79
CA TYR A 56 -14.39 -2.84 17.26
C TYR A 56 -15.58 -2.42 16.41
N THR A 57 -16.55 -1.75 17.04
CA THR A 57 -17.61 -1.06 16.29
C THR A 57 -17.02 0.05 15.43
N LEU A 58 -17.77 0.53 14.45
CA LEU A 58 -17.28 1.51 13.48
C LEU A 58 -16.94 2.82 14.21
N GLU A 59 -17.75 3.20 15.20
CA GLU A 59 -17.54 4.36 16.04
C GLU A 59 -16.21 4.26 16.80
N ILE A 60 -15.94 3.12 17.44
CA ILE A 60 -14.69 2.91 18.18
C ILE A 60 -13.49 2.85 17.23
N PHE A 61 -13.64 2.22 16.07
CA PHE A 61 -12.59 2.23 15.03
C PHE A 61 -12.27 3.65 14.55
N ASN A 62 -13.30 4.46 14.28
CA ASN A 62 -13.13 5.86 13.88
C ASN A 62 -12.46 6.67 14.98
N GLN A 63 -12.80 6.44 16.25
CA GLN A 63 -12.12 7.08 17.37
C GLN A 63 -10.64 6.70 17.44
N TYR A 64 -10.27 5.43 17.23
CA TYR A 64 -8.85 5.04 17.13
C TYR A 64 -8.15 5.77 15.98
N TYR A 65 -8.82 5.86 14.83
CA TYR A 65 -8.29 6.50 13.64
C TYR A 65 -8.03 7.99 13.84
N GLU A 66 -9.05 8.74 14.27
CA GLU A 66 -8.94 10.18 14.50
C GLU A 66 -7.99 10.53 15.65
N HIS A 67 -7.94 9.69 16.71
CA HIS A 67 -6.94 9.83 17.76
C HIS A 67 -5.53 9.70 17.18
N ALA A 68 -5.23 8.59 16.50
CA ALA A 68 -3.90 8.33 15.96
C ALA A 68 -3.46 9.35 14.89
N LYS A 69 -4.41 9.91 14.13
CA LYS A 69 -4.17 10.94 13.12
C LYS A 69 -3.81 12.30 13.72
N ASN A 70 -4.27 12.60 14.94
CA ASN A 70 -4.09 13.91 15.56
C ASN A 70 -2.67 14.11 16.10
N ILE A 71 -1.82 14.74 15.30
CA ILE A 71 -0.40 15.00 15.62
C ILE A 71 -0.25 15.83 16.90
N GLU A 72 -1.06 16.87 17.08
CA GLU A 72 -0.93 17.83 18.17
C GLU A 72 -1.17 17.19 19.55
N VAL A 73 -2.08 16.22 19.62
CA VAL A 73 -2.35 15.48 20.87
C VAL A 73 -1.17 14.60 21.28
N HIS A 74 -0.35 14.17 20.31
CA HIS A 74 0.67 13.15 20.53
C HIS A 74 2.08 13.70 20.73
N ILE A 75 2.38 14.86 20.15
CA ILE A 75 3.77 15.26 19.93
C ILE A 75 4.56 15.47 21.22
N GLU A 76 3.98 16.13 22.22
CA GLU A 76 4.64 16.45 23.50
C GLU A 76 5.10 15.16 24.20
N LYS A 77 4.20 14.18 24.28
CA LYS A 77 4.49 12.89 24.92
C LYS A 77 5.39 12.02 24.08
N ALA A 78 5.24 12.03 22.76
CA ALA A 78 6.10 11.26 21.86
C ALA A 78 7.56 11.76 21.93
N VAL A 79 7.77 13.08 21.96
CA VAL A 79 9.10 13.69 22.14
C VAL A 79 9.72 13.27 23.47
N LYS A 80 8.94 13.31 24.56
CA LYS A 80 9.44 13.00 25.90
C LYS A 80 9.66 11.51 26.16
N TYR A 81 8.79 10.63 25.63
CA TYR A 81 8.73 9.22 25.99
C TYR A 81 8.85 8.31 24.77
N LYS A 82 9.98 7.59 24.67
CA LYS A 82 10.24 6.57 23.64
C LYS A 82 9.09 5.58 23.48
N THR A 83 8.57 5.07 24.60
CA THR A 83 7.50 4.07 24.62
C THR A 83 6.21 4.60 24.00
N TYR A 84 5.91 5.89 24.20
CA TYR A 84 4.75 6.55 23.62
C TYR A 84 4.89 6.69 22.11
N ALA A 85 6.02 7.20 21.64
CA ALA A 85 6.31 7.34 20.21
C ALA A 85 6.25 6.00 19.47
N GLN A 86 6.87 4.96 20.03
CA GLN A 86 6.79 3.60 19.46
C GLN A 86 5.36 3.09 19.40
N THR A 87 4.56 3.32 20.46
CA THR A 87 3.15 2.91 20.49
C THR A 87 2.35 3.62 19.41
N TRP A 88 2.60 4.91 19.19
CA TRP A 88 1.94 5.69 18.15
C TRP A 88 2.14 5.08 16.75
N VAL A 89 3.39 4.77 16.38
CA VAL A 89 3.71 4.09 15.12
C VAL A 89 3.02 2.73 15.04
N TYR A 90 3.06 1.96 16.13
CA TYR A 90 2.46 0.63 16.19
C TYR A 90 0.94 0.64 15.98
N ILE A 91 0.24 1.63 16.56
CA ILE A 91 -1.21 1.82 16.36
C ILE A 91 -1.49 2.21 14.91
N ILE A 92 -0.78 3.20 14.36
CA ILE A 92 -0.97 3.63 12.97
C ILE A 92 -0.78 2.45 12.01
N MET A 93 0.29 1.65 12.17
CA MET A 93 0.54 0.46 11.34
C MET A 93 -0.64 -0.51 11.31
N HIS A 94 -1.31 -0.71 12.44
CA HIS A 94 -2.49 -1.57 12.55
C HIS A 94 -3.74 -0.97 11.89
N LEU A 95 -3.81 0.35 11.73
CA LEU A 95 -4.92 1.02 11.08
C LEU A 95 -4.83 1.00 9.54
N MET A 96 -3.64 0.77 8.96
CA MET A 96 -3.45 0.85 7.49
C MET A 96 -3.05 -0.44 6.79
N ASN A 97 -2.29 -1.36 7.40
CA ASN A 97 -1.66 -2.47 6.66
C ASN A 97 -2.04 -3.87 7.15
N ALA A 98 -2.86 -4.03 8.19
CA ALA A 98 -3.22 -5.33 8.81
C ALA A 98 -2.06 -6.33 9.06
N TRP A 99 -0.82 -5.84 9.16
CA TRP A 99 0.35 -6.67 9.45
C TRP A 99 0.21 -7.32 10.82
N ARG A 100 0.81 -8.51 11.01
CA ARG A 100 0.84 -9.11 12.35
C ARG A 100 1.74 -8.25 13.25
N SER A 101 1.44 -8.24 14.55
CA SER A 101 2.25 -7.56 15.56
C SER A 101 3.76 -7.87 15.42
N GLY A 102 4.10 -9.14 15.23
CA GLY A 102 5.49 -9.56 15.02
C GLY A 102 6.11 -8.97 13.75
N ASP A 103 5.37 -8.99 12.63
CA ASP A 103 5.83 -8.44 11.36
C ASP A 103 6.06 -6.92 11.47
N ILE A 104 5.22 -6.20 12.22
CA ILE A 104 5.41 -4.76 12.50
C ILE A 104 6.66 -4.54 13.37
N ILE A 105 6.81 -5.30 14.45
CA ILE A 105 7.92 -5.10 15.41
C ILE A 105 9.28 -5.40 14.78
N TYR A 106 9.36 -6.46 13.97
CA TYR A 106 10.62 -6.96 13.43
C TYR A 106 10.88 -6.54 11.98
N GLY A 107 9.84 -6.20 11.22
CA GLY A 107 9.91 -5.84 9.80
C GLY A 107 9.88 -4.35 9.52
N LEU A 108 9.57 -3.48 10.50
CA LEU A 108 9.57 -2.04 10.24
C LEU A 108 11.02 -1.52 10.09
N PRO A 109 11.40 -0.97 8.92
CA PRO A 109 12.76 -0.49 8.67
C PRO A 109 13.06 0.80 9.42
N THR A 110 14.36 1.08 9.59
CA THR A 110 14.83 2.42 10.02
C THR A 110 14.69 3.42 8.88
N ILE A 111 14.64 4.71 9.22
CA ILE A 111 14.56 5.81 8.26
C ILE A 111 15.73 6.78 8.42
N ASP A 112 15.93 7.60 7.40
CA ASP A 112 16.99 8.60 7.36
C ASP A 112 16.40 9.99 7.08
N PHE A 113 17.03 11.01 7.65
CA PHE A 113 16.61 12.41 7.51
C PHE A 113 17.43 13.15 6.45
N ILE A 114 17.90 12.42 5.44
CA ILE A 114 18.64 13.01 4.32
C ILE A 114 17.72 14.05 3.66
N ASP A 115 18.24 15.26 3.45
CA ASP A 115 17.51 16.42 2.90
C ASP A 115 16.35 16.96 3.75
N LEU A 116 16.25 16.56 5.03
CA LEU A 116 15.28 17.09 5.98
C LEU A 116 15.98 17.88 7.08
N SER A 117 15.32 18.93 7.60
CA SER A 117 15.87 19.79 8.67
C SER A 117 15.74 19.17 10.08
N ILE A 118 15.58 17.85 10.16
CA ILE A 118 15.34 17.12 11.41
C ILE A 118 16.68 16.66 11.99
N ASN A 119 17.16 17.39 13.00
CA ASN A 119 18.44 17.08 13.65
C ASN A 119 18.25 16.22 14.90
N ASP A 120 17.27 16.58 15.74
CA ASP A 120 16.99 15.93 17.01
C ASP A 120 15.52 16.10 17.43
N LEU A 121 15.17 15.57 18.60
CA LEU A 121 13.80 15.57 19.12
C LEU A 121 13.21 16.98 19.33
N SER A 122 14.05 17.99 19.59
CA SER A 122 13.61 19.38 19.81
C SER A 122 13.00 20.02 18.57
N PHE A 123 13.31 19.49 17.37
CA PHE A 123 12.68 19.94 16.12
C PHE A 123 11.14 19.89 16.25
N PHE A 124 10.61 18.81 16.81
CA PHE A 124 9.17 18.57 16.92
C PHE A 124 8.49 19.36 18.05
N GLU A 125 9.25 20.05 18.91
CA GLU A 125 8.65 20.93 19.91
C GLU A 125 8.00 22.15 19.25
N ASN A 126 8.64 22.70 18.21
CA ASN A 126 8.21 23.94 17.56
C ASN A 126 7.86 23.80 16.07
N ASN A 127 8.21 22.68 15.44
CA ASN A 127 8.02 22.48 14.01
C ASN A 127 7.16 21.24 13.73
N ARG A 128 6.54 21.22 12.55
CA ARG A 128 5.83 20.06 11.99
C ARG A 128 6.40 19.76 10.62
N LEU A 129 6.28 18.50 10.22
CA LEU A 129 6.59 18.11 8.86
C LEU A 129 5.54 18.70 7.93
N SER A 130 5.97 19.30 6.83
CA SER A 130 5.10 19.52 5.68
C SER A 130 4.64 18.18 5.09
N LYS A 131 3.57 18.21 4.31
CA LYS A 131 3.02 17.01 3.65
C LYS A 131 4.05 16.35 2.73
N GLU A 132 4.90 17.15 2.09
CA GLU A 132 5.96 16.71 1.20
C GLU A 132 7.08 16.02 1.97
N GLU A 133 7.57 16.62 3.05
CA GLU A 133 8.58 16.02 3.93
C GLU A 133 8.07 14.72 4.55
N ALA A 134 6.81 14.70 4.99
CA ALA A 134 6.15 13.51 5.49
C ALA A 134 6.09 12.39 4.43
N ARG A 135 5.77 12.74 3.18
CA ARG A 135 5.73 11.77 2.09
C ARG A 135 7.10 11.20 1.77
N LEU A 136 8.17 12.01 1.79
CA LEU A 136 9.54 11.54 1.60
C LEU A 136 9.90 10.43 2.60
N ILE A 137 9.52 10.61 3.88
CA ILE A 137 9.73 9.60 4.92
C ILE A 137 8.90 8.33 4.64
N VAL A 138 7.62 8.47 4.28
CA VAL A 138 6.75 7.35 3.90
C VAL A 138 7.32 6.55 2.72
N ASN A 139 7.85 7.25 1.71
CA ASN A 139 8.44 6.63 0.53
C ASN A 139 9.70 5.83 0.88
N GLN A 140 10.54 6.32 1.79
CA GLN A 140 11.69 5.55 2.29
C GLN A 140 11.25 4.23 2.94
N VAL A 141 10.20 4.27 3.77
CA VAL A 141 9.65 3.05 4.40
C VAL A 141 9.12 2.10 3.33
N HIS A 142 8.35 2.59 2.36
CA HIS A 142 7.84 1.76 1.28
C HIS A 142 8.96 1.04 0.52
N ILE A 143 10.00 1.76 0.11
CA ILE A 143 11.14 1.18 -0.63
C ILE A 143 11.83 0.11 0.20
N LYS A 144 12.16 0.42 1.47
CA LYS A 144 12.86 -0.51 2.36
C LYS A 144 12.01 -1.75 2.67
N VAL A 145 10.69 -1.60 2.82
CA VAL A 145 9.76 -2.74 3.00
C VAL A 145 9.61 -3.56 1.72
N GLY A 146 9.52 -2.92 0.55
CA GLY A 146 9.40 -3.59 -0.74
C GLY A 146 10.63 -4.46 -1.08
N GLN A 147 11.77 -4.19 -0.45
CA GLN A 147 12.98 -5.01 -0.52
C GLN A 147 12.96 -6.20 0.47
N MET A 148 12.03 -6.21 1.43
CA MET A 148 11.87 -7.31 2.39
C MET A 148 10.97 -8.40 1.82
N LYS A 149 11.43 -9.65 1.92
CA LYS A 149 10.57 -10.82 1.68
C LYS A 149 9.67 -11.02 2.89
N ILE A 150 8.39 -10.67 2.76
CA ILE A 150 7.41 -10.93 3.81
C ILE A 150 6.81 -12.31 3.52
N SER A 151 7.37 -13.32 4.20
CA SER A 151 6.95 -14.73 4.30
C SER A 151 7.73 -15.78 3.49
N LYS A 152 7.59 -17.05 3.96
CA LYS A 152 8.07 -18.29 3.34
C LYS A 152 7.61 -18.51 1.89
N THR A 153 6.69 -17.69 1.37
CA THR A 153 6.10 -17.82 0.04
C THR A 153 6.73 -16.91 -1.02
N GLY A 154 7.71 -16.08 -0.65
CA GLY A 154 8.43 -15.21 -1.58
C GLY A 154 7.66 -13.97 -2.04
N ALA A 155 6.49 -13.67 -1.46
CA ALA A 155 5.78 -12.41 -1.69
C ALA A 155 6.59 -11.24 -1.10
N LEU A 156 6.70 -10.15 -1.88
CA LEU A 156 7.32 -8.91 -1.40
C LEU A 156 6.42 -8.26 -0.35
N GLY A 157 7.05 -7.59 0.62
CA GLY A 157 6.31 -6.78 1.57
C GLY A 157 5.59 -5.63 0.89
N GLN A 158 4.30 -5.49 1.16
CA GLN A 158 3.52 -4.33 0.75
C GLN A 158 3.31 -3.43 1.96
N PHE A 159 3.81 -2.21 1.87
CA PHE A 159 3.52 -1.12 2.80
C PHE A 159 2.79 -0.03 2.03
N LEU A 160 1.55 0.24 2.41
CA LEU A 160 0.73 1.30 1.84
C LEU A 160 0.33 2.24 2.96
N CYS A 161 0.69 3.52 2.84
CA CYS A 161 0.29 4.54 3.80
C CYS A 161 -0.91 5.30 3.23
N LEU A 162 -2.01 5.34 3.99
CA LEU A 162 -3.19 6.11 3.61
C LEU A 162 -2.84 7.59 3.60
N ASP A 163 -3.29 8.33 2.57
CA ASP A 163 -2.93 9.74 2.38
C ASP A 163 -3.24 10.63 3.59
N SER A 164 -4.37 10.36 4.25
CA SER A 164 -4.83 11.04 5.47
C SER A 164 -4.00 10.72 6.72
N LEU A 165 -3.17 9.67 6.69
CA LEU A 165 -2.30 9.28 7.80
C LEU A 165 -0.83 9.62 7.57
N VAL A 166 -0.44 10.07 6.37
CA VAL A 166 0.96 10.30 5.98
C VAL A 166 1.70 11.21 6.96
N GLU A 167 1.12 12.36 7.30
CA GLU A 167 1.74 13.31 8.22
C GLU A 167 1.88 12.73 9.63
N SER A 168 0.82 12.07 10.14
CA SER A 168 0.83 11.45 11.46
C SER A 168 1.82 10.29 11.55
N PHE A 169 1.87 9.44 10.54
CA PHE A 169 2.81 8.32 10.46
C PHE A 169 4.24 8.83 10.36
N ALA A 170 4.53 9.75 9.44
CA ALA A 170 5.86 10.30 9.23
C ALA A 170 6.40 11.00 10.48
N THR A 171 5.54 11.74 11.20
CA THR A 171 5.90 12.37 12.46
C THR A 171 6.22 11.33 13.53
N ALA A 172 5.33 10.34 13.71
CA ALA A 172 5.49 9.29 14.71
C ALA A 172 6.78 8.46 14.48
N ILE A 173 7.03 8.07 13.23
CA ILE A 173 8.19 7.25 12.88
C ILE A 173 9.50 8.05 12.96
N SER A 174 9.48 9.35 12.65
CA SER A 174 10.64 10.25 12.81
C SER A 174 11.04 10.39 14.28
N ILE A 175 10.08 10.68 15.16
CA ILE A 175 10.32 10.76 16.61
C ILE A 175 10.83 9.41 17.13
N THR A 176 10.26 8.30 16.65
CA THR A 176 10.69 6.94 17.03
C THR A 176 12.13 6.66 16.59
N GLU A 177 12.51 7.03 15.37
CA GLU A 177 13.88 6.88 14.86
C GLU A 177 14.88 7.73 15.67
N LEU A 178 14.51 8.96 16.05
CA LEU A 178 15.35 9.81 16.90
C LEU A 178 15.56 9.19 18.29
N HIS A 179 14.52 8.63 18.91
CA HIS A 179 14.66 7.87 20.15
C HIS A 179 15.53 6.63 19.97
N ARG A 180 15.36 5.91 18.86
CA ARG A 180 16.15 4.72 18.53
C ARG A 180 17.64 5.08 18.44
N ARG A 181 17.99 6.15 17.71
CA ARG A 181 19.37 6.68 17.60
C ARG A 181 19.92 7.08 18.97
N LYS A 182 19.15 7.83 19.76
CA LYS A 182 19.55 8.28 21.11
C LYS A 182 19.86 7.13 22.07
N HIS A 183 19.12 6.03 22.00
CA HIS A 183 19.28 4.85 22.87
C HIS A 183 20.12 3.74 22.22
N ASN A 184 20.60 3.93 21.00
CA ASN A 184 21.32 2.93 20.21
C ASN A 184 20.55 1.60 20.06
N ASP A 185 19.23 1.69 19.89
CA ASP A 185 18.36 0.52 19.71
C ASP A 185 18.53 -0.09 18.31
N LYS A 186 18.53 -1.42 18.22
CA LYS A 186 18.64 -2.13 16.92
C LYS A 186 17.34 -2.10 16.12
N LEU A 187 16.19 -2.11 16.78
CA LEU A 187 14.86 -2.15 16.16
C LEU A 187 14.14 -0.83 16.37
N MET A 188 13.23 -0.49 15.45
CA MET A 188 12.35 0.68 15.60
C MET A 188 11.45 0.55 16.84
N LEU A 189 10.93 -0.66 17.09
CA LEU A 189 9.88 -0.91 18.09
C LEU A 189 10.37 -1.88 19.17
N THR A 190 11.14 -1.37 20.14
CA THR A 190 11.72 -2.20 21.22
C THR A 190 10.82 -2.35 22.44
N SER A 191 9.91 -1.40 22.69
CA SER A 191 9.19 -1.30 23.97
C SER A 191 7.71 -1.71 23.91
N ILE A 192 7.21 -2.14 22.74
CA ILE A 192 5.79 -2.46 22.52
C ILE A 192 5.31 -3.63 23.40
N ARG A 193 6.23 -4.51 23.84
CA ARG A 193 5.91 -5.64 24.73
C ARG A 193 5.78 -5.25 26.21
N ALA A 194 6.09 -4.00 26.58
CA ALA A 194 5.92 -3.54 27.95
C ALA A 194 4.43 -3.43 28.29
N ARG A 195 4.01 -3.96 29.46
CA ARG A 195 2.60 -3.88 29.89
C ARG A 195 2.20 -2.42 30.10
N GLY A 196 1.03 -2.04 29.58
CA GLY A 196 0.40 -0.74 29.87
C GLY A 196 0.74 0.40 28.89
N THR A 197 1.55 0.18 27.86
CA THR A 197 1.87 1.17 26.83
C THR A 197 0.63 1.73 26.13
N ASN A 198 -0.32 0.86 25.75
CA ASN A 198 -1.59 1.29 25.17
C ASN A 198 -2.42 2.16 26.12
N LYS A 199 -2.41 1.86 27.43
CA LYS A 199 -3.16 2.65 28.43
C LYS A 199 -2.64 4.07 28.53
N ILE A 200 -1.32 4.26 28.43
CA ILE A 200 -0.69 5.59 28.43
C ILE A 200 -1.01 6.32 27.12
N PHE A 201 -0.94 5.62 25.98
CA PHE A 201 -1.25 6.21 24.68
C PHE A 201 -2.70 6.71 24.57
N PHE A 202 -3.63 6.01 25.23
CA PHE A 202 -5.05 6.33 25.27
C PHE A 202 -5.52 6.88 26.63
N GLU A 203 -4.65 7.49 27.44
CA GLU A 203 -5.04 7.91 28.80
C GLU A 203 -6.21 8.90 28.82
N ASN A 204 -6.31 9.77 27.80
CA ASN A 204 -7.38 10.74 27.64
C ASN A 204 -8.65 10.13 27.03
N ASN A 205 -8.57 8.89 26.53
CA ASN A 205 -9.65 8.17 25.88
C ASN A 205 -9.74 6.74 26.45
N PRO A 206 -10.26 6.57 27.69
CA PRO A 206 -10.24 5.28 28.39
C PRO A 206 -10.92 4.14 27.64
N GLU A 207 -11.91 4.46 26.79
CA GLU A 207 -12.60 3.50 25.92
C GLU A 207 -11.64 2.84 24.91
N LEU A 208 -10.61 3.57 24.46
CA LEU A 208 -9.58 3.11 23.52
C LEU A 208 -8.42 2.39 24.22
N ALA A 209 -8.35 2.41 25.56
CA ALA A 209 -7.25 1.80 26.30
C ALA A 209 -7.19 0.26 26.17
N ARG A 210 -8.25 -0.38 25.64
CA ARG A 210 -8.35 -1.83 25.38
C ARG A 210 -7.92 -2.21 23.97
N PHE A 211 -6.91 -1.52 23.43
CA PHE A 211 -6.37 -1.87 22.11
C PHE A 211 -5.71 -3.26 22.11
N HIS A 212 -6.22 -4.14 21.24
CA HIS A 212 -5.65 -5.42 20.87
C HIS A 212 -5.34 -5.47 19.37
N SER A 213 -4.10 -5.84 19.05
CA SER A 213 -3.58 -6.00 17.68
C SER A 213 -4.41 -6.94 16.81
N VAL A 214 -4.73 -8.14 17.33
CA VAL A 214 -5.53 -9.14 16.60
C VAL A 214 -6.94 -8.63 16.33
N LYS A 215 -7.58 -7.99 17.33
CA LYS A 215 -8.91 -7.38 17.21
C LYS A 215 -8.91 -6.24 16.19
N MET A 216 -7.89 -5.39 16.19
CA MET A 216 -7.77 -4.30 15.20
C MET A 216 -7.58 -4.84 13.78
N ASN A 217 -6.73 -5.85 13.59
CA ASN A 217 -6.59 -6.49 12.29
C ASN A 217 -7.92 -7.11 11.81
N ARG A 218 -8.66 -7.82 12.69
CA ARG A 218 -10.01 -8.33 12.36
C ARG A 218 -10.96 -7.20 11.97
N THR A 219 -10.92 -6.10 12.71
CA THR A 219 -11.76 -4.91 12.49
C THR A 219 -11.49 -4.29 11.12
N LEU A 220 -10.23 -3.99 10.82
CA LEU A 220 -9.82 -3.39 9.55
C LEU A 220 -10.19 -4.31 8.37
N ILE A 221 -9.90 -5.61 8.50
CA ILE A 221 -10.25 -6.61 7.48
C ILE A 221 -11.76 -6.72 7.29
N THR A 222 -12.54 -6.69 8.38
CA THR A 222 -14.00 -6.80 8.32
C THR A 222 -14.65 -5.55 7.70
N TYR A 223 -14.22 -4.34 8.06
CA TYR A 223 -14.75 -3.13 7.41
C TYR A 223 -14.33 -3.03 5.97
N PHE A 224 -13.11 -3.44 5.64
CA PHE A 224 -12.67 -3.54 4.25
C PHE A 224 -13.53 -4.53 3.46
N PHE A 225 -13.79 -5.71 4.03
CA PHE A 225 -14.67 -6.73 3.45
C PHE A 225 -16.08 -6.18 3.21
N HIS A 226 -16.70 -5.55 4.20
CA HIS A 226 -18.07 -5.04 4.07
C HIS A 226 -18.17 -3.87 3.12
N HIS A 227 -17.16 -2.99 3.06
CA HIS A 227 -17.17 -1.91 2.06
C HIS A 227 -17.22 -2.48 0.64
N VAL A 228 -16.39 -3.49 0.37
CA VAL A 228 -16.40 -4.18 -0.91
C VAL A 228 -17.72 -4.93 -1.11
N SER A 229 -18.28 -5.53 -0.05
CA SER A 229 -19.56 -6.28 -0.10
C SER A 229 -20.77 -5.40 -0.40
N GLU A 230 -20.94 -4.29 0.32
CA GLU A 230 -22.10 -3.40 0.16
C GLU A 230 -22.08 -2.66 -1.18
N SER A 231 -20.89 -2.45 -1.75
CA SER A 231 -20.70 -1.89 -3.09
C SER A 231 -21.15 -2.84 -4.21
N GLU A 232 -21.21 -4.16 -3.95
CA GLU A 232 -21.22 -5.18 -5.01
C GLU A 232 -22.21 -6.35 -4.83
N GLY A 233 -22.74 -6.61 -3.63
CA GLY A 233 -23.63 -7.75 -3.39
C GLY A 233 -23.00 -9.14 -3.59
N ASP A 234 -21.69 -9.23 -3.85
CA ASP A 234 -20.95 -10.47 -4.06
C ASP A 234 -19.99 -10.74 -2.89
N ALA A 235 -20.33 -11.74 -2.07
CA ALA A 235 -19.55 -12.11 -0.90
C ALA A 235 -18.13 -12.60 -1.25
N HIS A 236 -17.92 -13.16 -2.45
CA HIS A 236 -16.64 -13.74 -2.86
C HIS A 236 -15.57 -12.67 -3.07
N LEU A 237 -15.91 -11.57 -3.76
CA LEU A 237 -15.01 -10.45 -4.01
C LEU A 237 -14.54 -9.77 -2.72
N SER A 238 -15.43 -9.72 -1.73
CA SER A 238 -15.15 -9.20 -0.40
C SER A 238 -14.19 -10.07 0.40
N TYR A 239 -14.35 -11.40 0.34
CA TYR A 239 -13.45 -12.35 1.00
C TYR A 239 -12.03 -12.20 0.46
N GLU A 240 -11.93 -12.10 -0.86
CA GLU A 240 -10.67 -11.95 -1.54
C GLU A 240 -10.04 -10.58 -1.25
N ALA A 241 -10.83 -9.51 -1.14
CA ALA A 241 -10.35 -8.19 -0.73
C ALA A 241 -9.72 -8.20 0.69
N ALA A 242 -10.37 -8.89 1.63
CA ALA A 242 -9.85 -9.13 2.97
C ALA A 242 -8.51 -9.92 3.00
N GLN A 243 -8.29 -10.84 2.05
CA GLN A 243 -7.02 -11.57 1.91
C GLN A 243 -5.87 -10.68 1.45
N ILE A 244 -6.12 -9.75 0.52
CA ILE A 244 -5.12 -8.79 0.00
C ILE A 244 -4.55 -7.93 1.11
N LEU A 245 -5.43 -7.35 1.94
CA LEU A 245 -5.04 -6.48 3.04
C LEU A 245 -4.06 -7.19 3.99
N ARG A 246 -4.07 -8.53 4.01
CA ARG A 246 -3.24 -9.35 4.88
C ARG A 246 -2.02 -9.99 4.19
N SER A 247 -1.90 -9.86 2.87
CA SER A 247 -0.89 -10.56 2.04
C SER A 247 -0.89 -12.08 2.23
N HIS A 248 -2.06 -12.71 2.45
CA HIS A 248 -2.19 -14.17 2.61
C HIS A 248 -2.63 -14.83 1.31
N LYS A 249 -2.04 -15.99 0.98
CA LYS A 249 -2.39 -16.78 -0.22
C LYS A 249 -3.46 -17.86 0.03
N ASP A 250 -3.89 -18.07 1.28
CA ASP A 250 -4.77 -19.18 1.67
C ASP A 250 -6.16 -18.67 2.10
N GLU A 251 -7.23 -19.24 1.51
CA GLU A 251 -8.64 -18.88 1.77
C GLU A 251 -9.09 -19.22 3.21
N ASP A 252 -8.66 -20.35 3.75
CA ASP A 252 -9.21 -20.87 5.00
C ASP A 252 -8.78 -20.11 6.25
N THR A 253 -7.64 -19.41 6.21
CA THR A 253 -7.19 -18.61 7.36
C THR A 253 -7.87 -17.24 7.44
N THR A 254 -8.47 -16.74 6.36
CA THR A 254 -9.08 -15.39 6.31
C THR A 254 -10.54 -15.40 6.74
N LYS A 255 -11.27 -16.51 6.51
CA LYS A 255 -12.64 -16.72 7.00
C LYS A 255 -12.77 -16.53 8.52
N VAL A 256 -11.72 -16.87 9.28
CA VAL A 256 -11.66 -16.70 10.75
C VAL A 256 -11.66 -15.22 11.20
N TYR A 257 -11.38 -14.27 10.30
CA TYR A 257 -11.22 -12.85 10.62
C TYR A 257 -12.37 -11.95 10.18
N ILE A 258 -13.30 -12.47 9.36
CA ILE A 258 -14.41 -11.69 8.81
C ILE A 258 -15.67 -11.98 9.63
N LYS A 259 -16.29 -10.92 10.17
CA LYS A 259 -17.60 -11.03 10.83
C LYS A 259 -18.71 -10.87 9.78
N PHE A 260 -19.56 -11.88 9.57
CA PHE A 260 -20.65 -11.86 8.57
C PHE A 260 -21.90 -11.07 8.99
N SER A 261 -21.95 -10.57 10.22
CA SER A 261 -23.03 -9.68 10.65
C SER A 261 -22.85 -8.30 10.01
N ASN A 262 -23.91 -7.72 9.44
CA ASN A 262 -23.93 -6.34 8.93
C ASN A 262 -23.28 -5.40 9.96
N PRO A 263 -22.15 -4.74 9.63
CA PRO A 263 -21.62 -3.69 10.48
C PRO A 263 -22.70 -2.62 10.63
N GLN A 264 -22.94 -2.19 11.86
CA GLN A 264 -23.88 -1.11 12.12
C GLN A 264 -23.26 0.19 11.60
N GLY A 265 -23.96 0.89 10.71
CA GLY A 265 -23.56 2.18 10.14
C GLY A 265 -23.57 2.19 8.62
N THR A 266 -23.69 3.38 8.02
CA THR A 266 -23.40 3.57 6.59
C THR A 266 -21.89 3.49 6.41
N LEU A 267 -21.42 2.77 5.38
CA LEU A 267 -20.02 2.73 4.96
C LEU A 267 -19.61 4.08 4.34
N ASP A 268 -19.61 5.11 5.19
CA ASP A 268 -19.28 6.49 4.91
C ASP A 268 -17.81 6.66 4.49
N SER A 269 -17.48 7.86 4.03
CA SER A 269 -16.21 8.37 3.45
C SER A 269 -14.87 7.78 3.91
N MET A 270 -14.78 7.14 5.08
CA MET A 270 -13.58 6.46 5.54
C MET A 270 -13.29 5.17 4.77
N ALA A 271 -14.34 4.43 4.37
CA ALA A 271 -14.16 3.21 3.59
C ALA A 271 -13.67 3.52 2.15
N PHE A 272 -14.08 4.68 1.63
CA PHE A 272 -13.51 5.28 0.42
C PHE A 272 -11.99 5.55 0.57
N HIS A 273 -11.54 6.13 1.70
CA HIS A 273 -10.11 6.33 1.96
C HIS A 273 -9.31 5.03 2.09
N ILE A 274 -9.92 3.94 2.57
CA ILE A 274 -9.28 2.61 2.66
C ILE A 274 -9.15 1.98 1.25
N CYS A 275 -10.02 2.34 0.31
CA CYS A 275 -10.04 1.81 -1.05
C CYS A 275 -9.20 2.58 -2.08
N GLU A 276 -8.82 3.84 -1.82
CA GLU A 276 -7.86 4.55 -2.67
C GLU A 276 -6.41 4.04 -2.45
N ARG A 277 -6.09 2.85 -2.97
CA ARG A 277 -4.77 2.21 -2.84
C ARG A 277 -3.76 2.65 -3.89
N GLY A 278 -3.38 3.93 -3.89
CA GLY A 278 -2.16 4.41 -4.56
C GLY A 278 -2.03 4.03 -6.05
N HIS A 279 -3.14 3.93 -6.77
CA HIS A 279 -3.18 3.83 -8.23
C HIS A 279 -3.56 5.19 -8.81
N PHE A 280 -3.05 5.50 -9.99
CA PHE A 280 -3.36 6.74 -10.69
C PHE A 280 -3.43 6.51 -12.20
N GLY A 281 -3.68 7.57 -12.94
CA GLY A 281 -3.56 7.56 -14.39
C GLY A 281 -4.86 7.20 -15.09
N TRP A 282 -4.85 7.43 -16.40
CA TRP A 282 -6.08 7.54 -17.16
C TRP A 282 -6.89 6.23 -17.23
N VAL A 283 -6.23 5.06 -17.35
CA VAL A 283 -6.91 3.75 -17.44
C VAL A 283 -7.71 3.49 -16.16
N TYR A 284 -7.05 3.65 -15.01
CA TYR A 284 -7.65 3.42 -13.70
C TYR A 284 -8.84 4.35 -13.46
N ASN A 285 -8.65 5.66 -13.69
CA ASN A 285 -9.73 6.63 -13.52
C ASN A 285 -10.89 6.38 -14.49
N THR A 286 -10.63 5.95 -15.72
CA THR A 286 -11.68 5.60 -16.67
C THR A 286 -12.53 4.45 -16.15
N MET A 287 -11.92 3.40 -15.60
CA MET A 287 -12.66 2.28 -15.02
C MET A 287 -13.53 2.73 -13.83
N ILE A 288 -12.97 3.51 -12.90
CA ILE A 288 -13.71 4.01 -11.73
C ILE A 288 -14.92 4.86 -12.15
N ASN A 289 -14.72 5.83 -13.05
CA ASN A 289 -15.80 6.71 -13.51
C ASN A 289 -16.89 5.95 -14.27
N LEU A 290 -16.51 4.97 -15.10
CA LEU A 290 -17.46 4.11 -15.79
C LEU A 290 -18.31 3.30 -14.80
N VAL A 291 -17.75 2.80 -13.69
CA VAL A 291 -18.51 2.10 -12.65
C VAL A 291 -19.46 3.04 -11.90
N LEU A 292 -18.99 4.25 -11.54
CA LEU A 292 -19.77 5.22 -10.77
C LEU A 292 -20.98 5.76 -11.54
N HIS A 293 -20.82 6.04 -12.84
CA HIS A 293 -21.83 6.73 -13.64
C HIS A 293 -22.56 5.83 -14.66
N GLN A 294 -22.36 4.51 -14.63
CA GLN A 294 -22.91 3.60 -15.65
C GLN A 294 -24.44 3.61 -15.74
N ASN A 295 -25.12 3.89 -14.63
CA ASN A 295 -26.59 3.87 -14.52
C ASN A 295 -27.26 5.16 -15.03
N GLU A 296 -26.47 6.20 -15.34
CA GLU A 296 -26.98 7.54 -15.67
C GLU A 296 -26.64 8.01 -17.10
N GLN A 297 -25.84 7.24 -17.86
CA GLN A 297 -25.24 7.72 -19.12
C GLN A 297 -25.74 7.01 -20.37
N LYS A 298 -26.16 7.80 -21.37
CA LYS A 298 -26.33 7.35 -22.77
C LYS A 298 -24.95 7.18 -23.44
N LEU A 299 -24.92 6.48 -24.57
CA LEU A 299 -23.67 6.23 -25.33
C LEU A 299 -22.95 7.53 -25.75
N GLU A 300 -23.72 8.58 -26.03
CA GLU A 300 -23.23 9.92 -26.38
C GLU A 300 -22.53 10.59 -25.18
N ASP A 301 -23.08 10.44 -23.97
CA ASP A 301 -22.50 10.97 -22.72
C ASP A 301 -21.17 10.29 -22.39
N ARG A 302 -21.07 8.98 -22.66
CA ARG A 302 -19.82 8.22 -22.50
C ARG A 302 -18.72 8.70 -23.45
N THR A 303 -19.09 9.04 -24.69
CA THR A 303 -18.14 9.55 -25.69
C THR A 303 -17.65 10.95 -25.33
N ALA A 304 -18.52 11.80 -24.79
CA ALA A 304 -18.15 13.12 -24.27
C ALA A 304 -17.23 13.02 -23.05
N LEU A 305 -17.51 12.08 -22.14
CA LEU A 305 -16.67 11.81 -20.97
C LEU A 305 -15.27 11.37 -21.39
N ILE A 306 -15.15 10.44 -22.35
CA ILE A 306 -13.86 9.99 -22.90
C ILE A 306 -13.05 11.16 -23.49
N LYS A 307 -13.69 12.07 -24.24
CA LYS A 307 -13.03 13.28 -24.76
C LYS A 307 -12.56 14.21 -23.66
N SER A 308 -13.37 14.43 -22.62
CA SER A 308 -12.98 15.28 -21.49
C SER A 308 -11.77 14.73 -20.72
N PHE A 309 -11.67 13.40 -20.58
CA PHE A 309 -10.49 12.76 -19.98
C PHE A 309 -9.26 12.89 -20.88
N SER A 310 -9.39 12.71 -22.19
CA SER A 310 -8.26 12.83 -23.11
C SER A 310 -7.70 14.26 -23.20
N GLU A 311 -8.54 15.27 -22.97
CA GLU A 311 -8.15 16.67 -22.85
C GLU A 311 -7.42 16.96 -21.52
N LYS A 312 -7.90 16.38 -20.41
CA LYS A 312 -7.30 16.57 -19.07
C LYS A 312 -5.81 16.21 -19.00
N TYR A 313 -5.39 15.18 -19.73
CA TYR A 313 -4.01 14.65 -19.71
C TYR A 313 -3.12 15.15 -20.85
N LYS A 314 -3.57 16.17 -21.60
CA LYS A 314 -2.83 16.71 -22.75
C LYS A 314 -1.55 17.44 -22.28
N VAL A 315 -0.42 17.16 -22.95
CA VAL A 315 0.83 17.92 -22.78
C VAL A 315 0.84 19.09 -23.76
N ASN A 316 1.41 20.24 -23.36
CA ASN A 316 1.55 21.42 -24.22
C ASN A 316 2.14 21.05 -25.58
N GLU A 317 1.46 21.48 -26.65
CA GLU A 317 1.79 21.11 -28.03
C GLU A 317 2.97 21.94 -28.54
N LEU A 318 4.04 21.23 -28.91
CA LEU A 318 5.04 21.69 -29.86
C LEU A 318 4.80 20.91 -31.15
N GLU A 319 4.89 21.54 -32.32
CA GLU A 319 4.56 20.91 -33.63
C GLU A 319 5.20 19.54 -33.81
N THR A 320 6.46 19.38 -33.39
CA THR A 320 7.24 18.13 -33.46
C THR A 320 6.67 16.98 -32.62
N TYR A 321 5.84 17.26 -31.61
CA TYR A 321 5.29 16.27 -30.67
C TYR A 321 3.81 15.96 -30.94
N SER A 322 3.16 16.72 -31.82
CA SER A 322 1.73 16.61 -32.12
C SER A 322 1.32 15.21 -32.58
N SER A 323 2.08 14.59 -33.50
CA SER A 323 1.78 13.26 -34.05
C SER A 323 1.87 12.15 -33.00
N PHE A 324 2.86 12.23 -32.10
CA PHE A 324 3.01 11.30 -30.99
C PHE A 324 1.85 11.42 -29.99
N LEU A 325 1.51 12.64 -29.57
CA LEU A 325 0.40 12.88 -28.64
C LEU A 325 -0.95 12.46 -29.23
N LEU A 326 -1.13 12.66 -30.55
CA LEU A 326 -2.34 12.22 -31.25
C LEU A 326 -2.46 10.70 -31.29
N ALA A 327 -1.37 9.98 -31.56
CA ALA A 327 -1.36 8.51 -31.54
C ALA A 327 -1.69 7.96 -30.15
N GLU A 328 -1.10 8.55 -29.10
CA GLU A 328 -1.42 8.18 -27.71
C GLU A 328 -2.89 8.45 -27.38
N ARG A 329 -3.43 9.62 -27.77
CA ARG A 329 -4.86 9.93 -27.59
C ARG A 329 -5.74 8.86 -28.22
N ASN A 330 -5.50 8.51 -29.48
CA ASN A 330 -6.33 7.55 -30.21
C ASN A 330 -6.29 6.16 -29.55
N ASN A 331 -5.14 5.74 -29.03
CA ASN A 331 -5.02 4.48 -28.28
C ASN A 331 -5.86 4.52 -27.00
N LYS A 332 -5.78 5.62 -26.25
CA LYS A 332 -6.57 5.81 -25.02
C LYS A 332 -8.07 5.79 -25.30
N GLU A 333 -8.53 6.51 -26.31
CA GLU A 333 -9.95 6.55 -26.69
C GLU A 333 -10.47 5.17 -27.11
N SER A 334 -9.67 4.43 -27.90
CA SER A 334 -9.98 3.05 -28.31
C SER A 334 -10.12 2.11 -27.11
N LEU A 335 -9.21 2.19 -26.14
CA LEU A 335 -9.28 1.36 -24.94
C LEU A 335 -10.46 1.77 -24.03
N ALA A 336 -10.72 3.06 -23.87
CA ALA A 336 -11.85 3.55 -23.10
C ALA A 336 -13.19 3.03 -23.67
N LEU A 337 -13.33 3.04 -25.00
CA LEU A 337 -14.50 2.50 -25.68
C LEU A 337 -14.66 1.00 -25.38
N ARG A 338 -13.58 0.22 -25.45
CA ARG A 338 -13.61 -1.21 -25.09
C ARG A 338 -14.04 -1.43 -23.64
N LEU A 339 -13.49 -0.66 -22.70
CA LEU A 339 -13.87 -0.72 -21.28
C LEU A 339 -15.34 -0.36 -21.07
N SER A 340 -15.86 0.63 -21.81
CA SER A 340 -17.26 1.07 -21.71
C SER A 340 -18.27 0.03 -22.22
N GLN A 341 -17.82 -0.91 -23.04
CA GLN A 341 -18.63 -2.02 -23.56
C GLN A 341 -18.66 -3.21 -22.60
N LEU A 342 -17.78 -3.25 -21.60
CA LEU A 342 -17.80 -4.30 -20.59
C LEU A 342 -19.03 -4.13 -19.67
N PRO A 343 -19.65 -5.25 -19.24
CA PRO A 343 -20.60 -5.24 -18.15
C PRO A 343 -20.00 -4.60 -16.90
N LYS A 344 -20.83 -3.89 -16.12
CA LYS A 344 -20.42 -3.25 -14.85
C LYS A 344 -19.65 -4.19 -13.93
N GLU A 345 -20.15 -5.42 -13.83
CA GLU A 345 -19.59 -6.46 -12.96
C GLU A 345 -18.20 -6.95 -13.43
N ASP A 346 -17.95 -7.00 -14.74
CA ASP A 346 -16.63 -7.38 -15.25
C ASP A 346 -15.60 -6.26 -15.02
N LEU A 347 -16.01 -5.00 -15.16
CA LEU A 347 -15.17 -3.84 -14.90
C LEU A 347 -14.78 -3.75 -13.42
N LYS A 348 -15.73 -4.01 -12.52
CA LYS A 348 -15.52 -4.12 -11.08
C LYS A 348 -14.55 -5.24 -10.72
N ARG A 349 -14.77 -6.46 -11.21
CA ARG A 349 -13.84 -7.59 -11.03
C ARG A 349 -12.42 -7.26 -11.47
N LEU A 350 -12.29 -6.52 -12.56
CA LEU A 350 -11.00 -6.08 -13.08
C LEU A 350 -10.31 -5.10 -12.12
N ILE A 351 -11.02 -4.08 -11.65
CA ILE A 351 -10.55 -3.13 -10.63
C ILE A 351 -10.09 -3.88 -9.37
N VAL A 352 -10.88 -4.85 -8.90
CA VAL A 352 -10.54 -5.68 -7.73
C VAL A 352 -9.25 -6.48 -7.98
N LYS A 353 -9.07 -7.10 -9.15
CA LYS A 353 -7.82 -7.81 -9.51
C LYS A 353 -6.60 -6.89 -9.59
N ILE A 354 -6.78 -5.66 -10.08
CA ILE A 354 -5.73 -4.63 -10.10
C ILE A 354 -5.34 -4.27 -8.67
N PHE A 355 -6.31 -4.07 -7.78
CA PHE A 355 -6.07 -3.84 -6.36
C PHE A 355 -5.39 -5.01 -5.66
N ARG A 356 -5.61 -6.26 -6.12
CA ARG A 356 -4.91 -7.46 -5.61
C ARG A 356 -3.44 -7.49 -5.95
N GLY A 357 -3.00 -6.72 -6.93
CA GLY A 357 -1.69 -6.92 -7.53
C GLY A 357 -1.59 -8.21 -8.36
N GLU A 358 -2.73 -8.85 -8.66
CA GLU A 358 -2.83 -10.11 -9.43
C GLU A 358 -2.71 -9.92 -10.93
N MET A 359 -2.57 -8.67 -11.37
CA MET A 359 -2.39 -8.32 -12.77
C MET A 359 -1.02 -7.69 -12.99
N PRO A 360 0.10 -8.36 -12.62
CA PRO A 360 1.40 -7.72 -12.63
C PRO A 360 1.81 -7.30 -14.04
N ALA A 361 2.29 -6.05 -14.16
CA ALA A 361 3.03 -5.63 -15.34
C ALA A 361 4.47 -6.16 -15.29
N LYS A 362 5.17 -6.12 -16.43
CA LYS A 362 6.61 -6.41 -16.50
C LYS A 362 7.45 -5.32 -15.84
N THR A 363 6.93 -4.10 -15.80
CA THR A 363 7.56 -2.98 -15.07
C THR A 363 7.20 -3.08 -13.59
N ALA A 364 8.20 -2.92 -12.73
CA ALA A 364 8.00 -2.87 -11.28
C ALA A 364 6.99 -1.77 -10.90
N HIS A 365 6.21 -2.02 -9.83
CA HIS A 365 5.21 -1.09 -9.32
C HIS A 365 4.14 -0.68 -10.36
N ALA A 366 3.75 -1.59 -11.25
CA ALA A 366 2.63 -1.37 -12.16
C ALA A 366 1.79 -2.64 -12.36
N GLN A 367 0.55 -2.43 -12.79
CA GLN A 367 -0.42 -3.47 -13.14
C GLN A 367 -0.71 -3.43 -14.65
N CYS A 368 -1.28 -4.51 -15.19
CA CYS A 368 -1.52 -4.73 -16.60
C CYS A 368 -2.96 -5.19 -16.83
N LEU A 369 -3.75 -4.42 -17.58
CA LEU A 369 -5.18 -4.68 -17.80
C LEU A 369 -5.49 -6.04 -18.45
N ILE A 370 -4.55 -6.60 -19.22
CA ILE A 370 -4.76 -7.83 -20.01
C ILE A 370 -3.91 -9.00 -19.51
N TYR A 371 -3.39 -8.95 -18.29
CA TYR A 371 -2.67 -10.09 -17.70
C TYR A 371 -3.57 -11.33 -17.62
N PRO A 372 -3.07 -12.55 -17.96
CA PRO A 372 -1.69 -12.92 -18.32
C PRO A 372 -1.36 -12.84 -19.83
N GLU A 373 -2.33 -12.52 -20.69
CA GLU A 373 -2.20 -12.59 -22.15
C GLU A 373 -1.50 -11.35 -22.75
N CYS A 374 -0.19 -11.26 -22.57
CA CYS A 374 0.58 -10.13 -23.09
C CYS A 374 0.69 -10.14 -24.63
N LYS A 375 0.12 -9.12 -25.29
CA LYS A 375 0.27 -8.88 -26.74
C LYS A 375 1.69 -8.54 -27.19
N SER A 376 2.62 -8.34 -26.27
CA SER A 376 4.02 -7.99 -26.55
C SER A 376 4.97 -8.74 -25.60
N PRO A 377 5.08 -10.07 -25.75
CA PRO A 377 5.86 -10.91 -24.84
C PRO A 377 7.36 -10.58 -24.85
N GLU A 378 7.89 -10.07 -25.96
CA GLU A 378 9.32 -9.71 -26.10
C GLU A 378 9.72 -8.39 -25.41
N ARG A 379 8.75 -7.51 -25.09
CA ARG A 379 9.07 -6.23 -24.43
C ARG A 379 9.54 -6.47 -23.00
N LYS A 380 10.64 -5.82 -22.61
CA LYS A 380 11.18 -5.86 -21.24
C LYS A 380 10.50 -4.88 -20.28
N SER A 381 9.90 -3.81 -20.80
CA SER A 381 9.18 -2.79 -20.04
C SER A 381 7.78 -2.58 -20.60
N CYS A 382 6.82 -2.31 -19.73
CA CYS A 382 5.45 -1.95 -20.05
C CYS A 382 5.23 -0.42 -20.15
N ILE A 383 6.27 0.40 -19.96
CA ILE A 383 6.19 1.86 -20.18
C ILE A 383 5.82 2.13 -21.65
N GLY A 384 4.78 2.94 -21.86
CA GLY A 384 4.20 3.20 -23.19
C GLY A 384 3.31 2.08 -23.73
N CYS A 385 2.86 1.15 -22.89
CA CYS A 385 1.81 0.18 -23.24
C CYS A 385 0.43 0.76 -22.94
N GLU A 386 -0.53 0.61 -23.86
CA GLU A 386 -1.92 1.08 -23.69
C GLU A 386 -2.62 0.45 -22.47
N TYR A 387 -2.21 -0.77 -22.08
CA TYR A 387 -2.79 -1.55 -20.99
C TYR A 387 -2.11 -1.33 -19.63
N LEU A 388 -1.16 -0.40 -19.53
CA LEU A 388 -0.44 -0.11 -18.30
C LEU A 388 -1.35 0.61 -17.30
N ILE A 389 -1.36 0.13 -16.06
CA ILE A 389 -2.04 0.77 -14.94
C ILE A 389 -0.98 1.15 -13.90
N PRO A 390 -0.64 2.43 -13.77
CA PRO A 390 0.44 2.85 -12.89
C PRO A 390 0.00 2.86 -11.42
N THR A 391 0.90 2.42 -10.54
CA THR A 391 0.83 2.74 -9.11
C THR A 391 1.62 4.01 -8.83
N GLU A 392 1.35 4.72 -7.74
CA GLU A 392 2.10 5.89 -7.26
C GLU A 392 3.61 5.59 -7.19
N TYR A 393 3.98 4.39 -6.76
CA TYR A 393 5.37 3.95 -6.66
C TYR A 393 6.04 3.65 -8.02
N LEU A 394 5.28 3.57 -9.13
CA LEU A 394 5.88 3.52 -10.47
C LEU A 394 6.75 4.76 -10.73
N LEU A 395 6.42 5.90 -10.11
CA LEU A 395 7.17 7.14 -10.26
C LEU A 395 8.65 6.97 -9.83
N LEU A 396 8.93 6.12 -8.84
CA LEU A 396 10.30 5.77 -8.45
C LEU A 396 11.03 5.08 -9.60
N SER A 397 10.41 4.05 -10.19
CA SER A 397 10.97 3.31 -11.32
C SER A 397 11.09 4.16 -12.59
N ILE A 398 10.20 5.12 -12.78
CA ILE A 398 10.28 6.10 -13.87
C ILE A 398 11.50 7.02 -13.66
N SER A 399 11.75 7.50 -12.45
CA SER A 399 12.91 8.34 -12.16
C SER A 399 14.23 7.66 -12.54
N GLU A 400 14.42 6.42 -12.10
CA GLU A 400 15.63 5.63 -12.43
C GLU A 400 15.77 5.36 -13.94
N GLN A 401 14.65 5.08 -14.62
CA GLN A 401 14.65 4.82 -16.06
C GLN A 401 14.90 6.08 -16.88
N ILE A 402 14.42 7.26 -16.45
CA ILE A 402 14.74 8.53 -17.10
C ILE A 402 16.24 8.76 -17.06
N GLU A 403 16.88 8.61 -15.90
CA GLU A 403 18.33 8.78 -15.79
C GLU A 403 19.10 7.80 -16.68
N THR A 404 18.66 6.54 -16.68
CA THR A 404 19.26 5.50 -17.53
C THR A 404 19.12 5.83 -19.02
N SER A 405 17.94 6.28 -19.46
CA SER A 405 17.71 6.66 -20.87
C SER A 405 18.44 7.92 -21.26
N LEU A 406 18.58 8.92 -20.37
CA LEU A 406 19.41 10.10 -20.60
C LEU A 406 20.89 9.71 -20.77
N TYR A 407 21.39 8.80 -19.93
CA TYR A 407 22.75 8.29 -20.05
C TYR A 407 22.98 7.51 -21.36
N LYS A 408 22.02 6.68 -21.79
CA LYS A 408 22.09 5.98 -23.08
C LYS A 408 22.03 6.93 -24.26
N LEU A 409 21.15 7.94 -24.20
CA LEU A 409 21.02 8.97 -25.23
C LEU A 409 22.35 9.72 -25.41
N TYR A 410 23.05 9.99 -24.31
CA TYR A 410 24.33 10.67 -24.29
C TYR A 410 25.47 9.82 -24.87
N ASN A 411 25.57 8.55 -24.47
CA ASN A 411 26.70 7.67 -24.86
C ASN A 411 26.49 6.93 -26.18
N SER A 412 25.28 6.88 -26.73
CA SER A 412 25.03 6.14 -27.95
C SER A 412 25.66 6.84 -29.15
N GLU A 413 26.34 6.06 -29.99
CA GLU A 413 26.93 6.52 -31.25
C GLU A 413 25.91 6.48 -32.39
N PHE A 414 24.83 5.69 -32.24
CA PHE A 414 23.87 5.42 -33.31
C PHE A 414 22.59 6.25 -33.20
N ASP A 415 22.20 6.91 -34.29
CA ASP A 415 21.01 7.77 -34.30
C ASP A 415 19.70 7.01 -34.04
N TRP A 416 19.60 5.76 -34.48
CA TRP A 416 18.40 4.94 -34.24
C TRP A 416 18.22 4.59 -32.76
N GLU A 417 19.31 4.40 -32.01
CA GLU A 417 19.26 4.18 -30.56
C GLU A 417 18.85 5.47 -29.84
N LYS A 418 19.42 6.61 -30.26
CA LYS A 418 19.03 7.93 -29.71
C LYS A 418 17.55 8.18 -29.92
N GLU A 419 17.02 7.91 -31.11
CA GLU A 419 15.60 8.13 -31.39
C GLU A 419 14.70 7.19 -30.58
N ARG A 420 15.11 5.92 -30.40
CA ARG A 420 14.44 4.98 -29.50
C ARG A 420 14.38 5.50 -28.06
N GLU A 421 15.51 5.96 -27.51
CA GLU A 421 15.55 6.49 -26.14
C GLU A 421 14.74 7.79 -26.00
N LYS A 422 14.73 8.67 -27.01
CA LYS A 422 13.83 9.84 -27.03
C LYS A 422 12.37 9.44 -26.99
N HIS A 423 11.97 8.44 -27.78
CA HIS A 423 10.60 7.91 -27.73
C HIS A 423 10.25 7.34 -26.36
N PHE A 424 11.17 6.63 -25.72
CA PHE A 424 10.96 6.09 -24.38
C PHE A 424 10.85 7.19 -23.31
N LEU A 425 11.69 8.23 -23.39
CA LEU A 425 11.62 9.42 -22.53
C LEU A 425 10.27 10.13 -22.68
N LYS A 426 9.75 10.28 -23.91
CA LYS A 426 8.42 10.87 -24.14
C LYS A 426 7.32 10.11 -23.39
N GLN A 427 7.35 8.78 -23.41
CA GLN A 427 6.37 7.95 -22.67
C GLN A 427 6.47 8.12 -21.16
N MET A 428 7.69 8.21 -20.61
CA MET A 428 7.90 8.47 -19.18
C MET A 428 7.41 9.86 -18.77
N PHE A 429 7.65 10.89 -19.59
CA PHE A 429 7.14 12.23 -19.32
C PHE A 429 5.62 12.33 -19.41
N LEU A 430 4.96 11.54 -20.26
CA LEU A 430 3.50 11.44 -20.26
C LEU A 430 2.98 10.89 -18.93
N LEU A 431 3.54 9.78 -18.43
CA LEU A 431 3.15 9.20 -17.14
C LEU A 431 3.39 10.18 -15.98
N MET A 432 4.50 10.91 -16.01
CA MET A 432 4.76 11.97 -15.03
C MET A 432 3.72 13.09 -15.13
N ASN A 433 3.33 13.50 -16.34
CA ASN A 433 2.30 14.52 -16.52
C ASN A 433 0.94 14.06 -15.99
N GLU A 434 0.57 12.80 -16.23
CA GLU A 434 -0.65 12.21 -15.64
C GLU A 434 -0.65 12.29 -14.12
N ALA A 435 0.46 11.92 -13.48
CA ALA A 435 0.61 12.04 -12.03
C ALA A 435 0.53 13.49 -11.54
N ILE A 436 1.16 14.44 -12.25
CA ILE A 436 1.14 15.87 -11.89
C ILE A 436 -0.29 16.43 -11.97
N VAL A 437 -1.04 16.06 -13.01
CA VAL A 437 -2.42 16.50 -13.21
C VAL A 437 -3.35 15.96 -12.13
N GLU A 438 -3.12 14.75 -11.63
CA GLU A 438 -3.98 14.11 -10.62
C GLU A 438 -3.60 14.46 -9.19
N LYS A 439 -2.31 14.45 -8.87
CA LYS A 439 -1.80 14.52 -7.50
C LYS A 439 -1.08 15.83 -7.19
N GLY A 440 -0.84 16.65 -8.21
CA GLY A 440 -0.11 17.91 -8.08
C GLY A 440 1.40 17.73 -8.25
N LYS A 441 2.05 18.84 -8.59
CA LYS A 441 3.49 18.90 -8.89
C LYS A 441 4.35 18.56 -7.67
N GLU A 442 3.99 19.11 -6.51
CA GLU A 442 4.72 18.95 -5.24
C GLU A 442 4.73 17.48 -4.81
N TYR A 443 3.59 16.79 -4.93
CA TYR A 443 3.48 15.36 -4.66
C TYR A 443 4.43 14.53 -5.54
N VAL A 444 4.44 14.75 -6.86
CA VAL A 444 5.30 13.99 -7.78
C VAL A 444 6.80 14.24 -7.51
N GLU A 445 7.16 15.44 -7.07
CA GLU A 445 8.54 15.78 -6.68
C GLU A 445 9.05 15.01 -5.46
N THR A 446 8.16 14.38 -4.67
CA THR A 446 8.55 13.46 -3.57
C THR A 446 9.00 12.08 -4.05
N PHE A 447 8.74 11.74 -5.32
CA PHE A 447 9.16 10.48 -5.94
C PHE A 447 10.26 10.68 -6.99
N ILE A 448 10.34 11.87 -7.58
CA ILE A 448 11.20 12.16 -8.73
C ILE A 448 12.04 13.41 -8.47
N ASP A 449 13.37 13.27 -8.49
CA ASP A 449 14.28 14.41 -8.45
C ASP A 449 14.32 15.15 -9.79
N ARG A 450 13.34 16.02 -9.99
CA ARG A 450 13.23 16.85 -11.20
C ARG A 450 14.40 17.82 -11.37
N LYS A 451 15.05 18.25 -10.27
CA LYS A 451 16.20 19.17 -10.35
C LYS A 451 17.39 18.43 -10.98
N ARG A 452 17.64 17.19 -10.55
CA ARG A 452 18.66 16.32 -11.13
C ARG A 452 18.36 15.97 -12.58
N ILE A 453 17.14 15.57 -12.91
CA ILE A 453 16.75 15.30 -14.31
C ILE A 453 16.96 16.52 -15.20
N LYS A 454 16.56 17.72 -14.75
CA LYS A 454 16.79 18.96 -15.50
C LYS A 454 18.27 19.25 -15.72
N LYS A 455 19.10 19.06 -14.69
CA LYS A 455 20.56 19.24 -14.79
C LYS A 455 21.16 18.27 -15.80
N LEU A 456 20.80 16.99 -15.74
CA LEU A 456 21.26 15.96 -16.68
C LEU A 456 20.84 16.29 -18.12
N PHE A 457 19.58 16.68 -18.32
CA PHE A 457 19.07 17.05 -19.64
C PHE A 457 19.80 18.29 -20.20
N HIS A 458 20.04 19.30 -19.37
CA HIS A 458 20.74 20.51 -19.79
C HIS A 458 22.22 20.24 -20.14
N ALA A 459 22.90 19.38 -19.38
CA ALA A 459 24.27 18.97 -19.68
C ALA A 459 24.37 18.29 -21.05
N ILE A 460 23.41 17.43 -21.39
CA ILE A 460 23.34 16.76 -22.69
C ILE A 460 23.12 17.77 -23.83
N LEU A 461 22.28 18.79 -23.63
CA LEU A 461 22.04 19.83 -24.64
C LEU A 461 23.30 20.67 -24.90
N ILE A 462 23.95 21.17 -23.84
CA ILE A 462 25.17 21.97 -23.96
C ILE A 462 26.27 21.22 -24.71
N GLU A 463 26.50 19.95 -24.38
CA GLU A 463 27.57 19.20 -25.03
C GLU A 463 27.29 18.90 -26.51
N ASN A 464 26.02 18.68 -26.86
CA ASN A 464 25.62 18.52 -28.26
C ASN A 464 25.79 19.83 -29.05
N GLU A 465 25.48 20.98 -28.45
CA GLU A 465 25.73 22.30 -29.05
C GLU A 465 27.24 22.54 -29.26
N VAL A 466 28.08 22.19 -28.28
CA VAL A 466 29.54 22.30 -28.40
C VAL A 466 30.09 21.39 -29.51
N LYS A 467 29.66 20.13 -29.59
CA LYS A 467 30.06 19.20 -30.67
C LYS A 467 29.61 19.68 -32.06
N GLN A 468 28.43 20.29 -32.17
CA GLN A 468 27.97 20.87 -33.44
C GLN A 468 28.80 22.07 -33.87
N ILE A 469 29.19 22.95 -32.93
CA ILE A 469 30.08 24.08 -33.20
C ILE A 469 31.45 23.60 -33.68
N ASP A 470 32.04 22.59 -33.03
CA ASP A 470 33.35 22.04 -33.44
C ASP A 470 33.31 21.34 -34.80
N ASN A 471 32.21 20.68 -35.14
CA ASN A 471 32.02 20.07 -36.45
C ASN A 471 31.76 21.12 -37.55
N SER A 472 31.05 22.22 -37.24
CA SER A 472 30.82 23.34 -38.18
C SER A 472 32.06 24.16 -38.50
N LYS A 473 33.10 24.08 -37.65
CA LYS A 473 34.41 24.71 -37.89
C LYS A 473 35.38 23.83 -38.68
N LYS A 474 35.00 22.57 -39.00
CA LYS A 474 35.79 21.60 -39.78
C LYS A 474 35.26 21.36 -41.19
N SER A 475 34.16 22.01 -41.57
CA SER A 475 33.62 22.13 -42.93
C SER A 475 33.95 23.49 -43.50
#